data_AF-A0A319DD61-F1
#
_entry.id   AF-A0A319DD61-F1
#
_cell.length_a   1.000
_cell.length_b   1.000
_cell.length_c   1.000
_cell.angle_alpha   90.00
_cell.angle_beta   90.00
_cell.angle_gamma   90.00
#
_symmetry.space_group_name_H-M   'P 1'
#
loop_
_entity.id
_entity.type
_entity.pdbx_description
1 polymer ?
#
loop_
_entity_poly.entity_id
_entity_poly.type
_entity_poly.pdbx_seq_one_letter_code
_entity_poly.pdbx_strand_id
1 'polypeptide(L)'
;MPPLTAHAQTLLGTWTLTSYLAVARPHPTTTTSSSSSTNNPNGQVLYPLGPHPRGILIFTPNGFMSAHVMQPGAPPIDSPSPLTGPDDQLATAMRHNLAYAGFYSLEAVDCDEERFLLKEGGVVWEG
;
A
#
# COMPACT_ATOMS: atom_id res chain seq x y z
N MET A 1 -18.48 19.31 15.82
CA MET A 1 -17.65 18.21 15.28
C MET A 1 -18.56 17.17 14.63
N PRO A 2 -18.37 16.84 13.35
CA PRO A 2 -18.98 15.66 12.75
C PRO A 2 -18.40 14.40 13.41
N PRO A 3 -19.19 13.33 13.61
CA PRO A 3 -18.65 12.06 14.08
C PRO A 3 -17.68 11.47 13.04
N LEU A 4 -16.76 10.60 13.45
CA LEU A 4 -15.83 9.86 12.57
C LEU A 4 -16.56 9.19 11.38
N THR A 5 -17.82 8.82 11.58
CA THR A 5 -18.74 8.29 10.58
C THR A 5 -18.99 9.23 9.39
N ALA A 6 -19.00 10.56 9.61
CA ALA A 6 -19.17 11.54 8.54
C ALA A 6 -17.93 11.61 7.63
N HIS A 7 -16.72 11.46 8.20
CA HIS A 7 -15.48 11.36 7.41
C HIS A 7 -15.36 10.02 6.66
N ALA A 8 -15.93 8.93 7.18
CA ALA A 8 -16.01 7.68 6.43
C ALA A 8 -16.84 7.82 5.15
N GLN A 9 -17.90 8.65 5.16
CA GLN A 9 -18.72 8.92 3.99
C GLN A 9 -17.97 9.68 2.89
N THR A 10 -16.97 10.51 3.25
CA THR A 10 -16.17 11.26 2.26
C THR A 10 -15.15 10.37 1.53
N LEU A 11 -14.82 9.19 2.06
CA LEU A 11 -13.92 8.25 1.40
C LEU A 11 -14.61 7.38 0.35
N LEU A 12 -15.95 7.28 0.37
CA LEU A 12 -16.68 6.39 -0.52
C LEU A 12 -16.42 6.70 -1.99
N GLY A 13 -16.15 5.65 -2.76
CA GLY A 13 -15.90 5.75 -4.19
C GLY A 13 -14.51 5.29 -4.59
N THR A 14 -14.07 5.76 -5.75
CA THR A 14 -12.82 5.34 -6.40
C THR A 14 -11.84 6.48 -6.43
N TRP A 15 -10.62 6.21 -5.97
CA TRP A 15 -9.52 7.15 -5.88
C TRP A 15 -8.38 6.69 -6.76
N THR A 16 -7.64 7.65 -7.32
CA THR A 16 -6.40 7.36 -8.05
C THR A 16 -5.21 7.59 -7.14
N LEU A 17 -4.27 6.65 -7.14
CA LEU A 17 -3.03 6.79 -6.40
C LEU A 17 -2.18 7.93 -6.98
N THR A 18 -1.71 8.82 -6.12
CA THR A 18 -0.78 9.90 -6.48
C THR A 18 0.67 9.55 -6.16
N SER A 19 0.93 8.90 -5.03
CA SER A 19 2.27 8.47 -4.60
C SER A 19 2.19 7.28 -3.65
N TYR A 20 3.18 6.40 -3.66
CA TYR A 20 3.33 5.32 -2.70
C TYR A 20 4.79 5.18 -2.25
N LEU A 21 4.99 5.22 -0.94
CA LEU A 21 6.28 5.02 -0.27
C LEU A 21 6.07 4.15 0.97
N ALA A 22 7.09 3.38 1.33
CA ALA A 22 7.14 2.62 2.57
C ALA A 22 8.19 3.24 3.49
N VAL A 23 7.87 3.33 4.78
CA VAL A 23 8.81 3.81 5.80
C VAL A 23 9.24 2.60 6.62
N ALA A 24 10.50 2.21 6.50
CA ALA A 24 11.07 1.14 7.30
C ALA A 24 11.21 1.63 8.74
N ARG A 25 10.41 1.05 9.64
CA ARG A 25 10.63 1.23 11.08
C ARG A 25 11.87 0.44 11.48
N PRO A 26 12.82 1.03 12.23
CA PRO A 26 13.96 0.28 12.75
C PRO A 26 13.45 -0.91 13.55
N HIS A 27 13.85 -2.13 13.17
CA HIS A 27 13.58 -3.30 13.97
C HIS A 27 14.46 -3.23 15.24
N PRO A 28 13.93 -3.41 16.46
CA PRO A 28 14.67 -3.16 17.70
C PRO A 28 15.88 -4.08 17.97
N THR A 29 16.22 -5.04 17.09
CA THR A 29 17.31 -5.99 17.33
C THR A 29 18.48 -5.94 16.34
N THR A 30 18.46 -5.11 15.31
CA THR A 30 19.53 -5.12 14.28
C THR A 30 20.42 -3.89 14.37
N THR A 31 21.43 -3.94 15.25
CA THR A 31 22.61 -3.07 15.16
C THR A 31 23.49 -3.58 14.03
N THR A 32 23.30 -3.07 12.82
CA THR A 32 24.24 -3.28 11.71
C THR A 32 24.77 -1.95 11.24
N SER A 33 26.04 -1.72 11.57
CA SER A 33 26.83 -0.57 11.19
C SER A 33 27.19 -0.66 9.69
N SER A 34 26.37 -0.05 8.84
CA SER A 34 26.71 0.15 7.41
C SER A 34 26.51 1.61 7.05
N SER A 35 27.63 2.30 6.93
CA SER A 35 27.80 3.71 6.63
C SER A 35 27.33 4.10 5.23
N SER A 36 26.27 4.91 5.13
CA SER A 36 26.22 6.10 4.28
C SER A 36 25.02 6.98 4.65
N SER A 37 25.37 8.19 5.06
CA SER A 37 24.57 9.28 5.62
C SER A 37 23.20 9.55 4.98
N THR A 38 22.15 9.55 5.81
CA THR A 38 21.34 10.74 6.12
C THR A 38 20.58 10.47 7.41
N ASN A 39 20.93 11.20 8.49
CA ASN A 39 20.16 11.21 9.73
C ASN A 39 18.76 11.78 9.43
N ASN A 40 17.79 10.91 9.20
CA ASN A 40 16.38 11.27 9.18
C ASN A 40 15.71 10.60 10.40
N PRO A 41 15.18 11.36 11.38
CA PRO A 41 14.54 10.79 12.57
C PRO A 41 13.32 9.88 12.29
N ASN A 42 12.90 9.76 11.02
CA ASN A 42 11.66 9.13 10.59
C ASN A 42 11.81 7.77 9.87
N GLY A 43 12.98 7.13 9.91
CA GLY A 43 13.20 5.83 9.25
C GLY A 43 13.52 5.94 7.75
N GLN A 44 14.00 4.84 7.15
CA GLN A 44 14.39 4.81 5.75
C GLN A 44 13.15 4.79 4.85
N VAL A 45 13.06 5.76 3.93
CA VAL A 45 12.00 5.82 2.90
C VAL A 45 12.38 4.89 1.76
N LEU A 46 11.45 4.02 1.37
CA LEU A 46 11.56 3.04 0.30
C LEU A 46 10.44 3.27 -0.73
N TYR A 47 10.70 2.89 -1.98
CA TYR A 47 9.73 2.92 -3.07
C TYR A 47 9.51 1.50 -3.61
N PRO A 48 8.69 0.66 -2.96
CA PRO A 48 8.59 -0.77 -3.30
C PRO A 48 8.14 -1.04 -4.74
N LEU A 49 7.38 -0.13 -5.33
CA LEU A 49 6.89 -0.21 -6.71
C LEU A 49 7.51 0.89 -7.60
N GLY A 50 8.69 1.38 -7.21
CA GLY A 50 9.38 2.47 -7.85
C GLY A 50 8.76 3.85 -7.58
N PRO A 51 9.36 4.93 -8.14
CA PRO A 51 8.98 6.31 -7.84
C PRO A 51 7.68 6.77 -8.53
N HIS A 52 7.19 6.04 -9.53
CA HIS A 52 6.00 6.40 -10.31
C HIS A 52 4.98 5.26 -10.38
N PRO A 53 4.46 4.79 -9.23
CA PRO A 53 3.45 3.75 -9.21
C PRO A 53 2.12 4.28 -9.74
N ARG A 54 1.27 3.39 -10.23
CA ARG A 54 -0.11 3.69 -10.59
C ARG A 54 -1.03 2.80 -9.79
N GLY A 55 -2.22 3.28 -9.47
CA GLY A 55 -3.17 2.44 -8.77
C GLY A 55 -4.52 3.09 -8.57
N ILE A 56 -5.44 2.25 -8.13
CA ILE A 56 -6.79 2.63 -7.72
C ILE A 56 -7.04 2.13 -6.31
N LEU A 57 -7.74 2.95 -5.53
CA LEU A 57 -8.25 2.58 -4.22
C LEU A 57 -9.78 2.71 -4.27
N ILE A 58 -10.50 1.73 -3.76
CA ILE A 58 -11.96 1.70 -3.75
C ILE A 58 -12.41 1.56 -2.30
N PHE A 59 -13.29 2.44 -1.85
CA PHE A 59 -13.93 2.35 -0.55
C PHE A 59 -15.44 2.18 -0.72
N THR A 60 -16.01 1.23 0.01
CA THR A 60 -17.41 0.87 -0.09
C THR A 60 -18.18 1.25 1.19
N PRO A 61 -19.50 1.51 1.09
CA PRO A 61 -20.31 1.93 2.24
C PRO A 61 -20.38 0.93 3.40
N ASN A 62 -20.14 -0.35 3.12
CA ASN A 62 -20.14 -1.43 4.10
C ASN A 62 -18.78 -1.61 4.82
N GLY A 63 -17.87 -0.64 4.70
CA GLY A 63 -16.58 -0.66 5.42
C GLY A 63 -15.54 -1.57 4.78
N PHE A 64 -15.69 -1.94 3.50
CA PHE A 64 -14.65 -2.63 2.75
C PHE A 64 -13.83 -1.65 1.92
N MET A 65 -12.59 -2.04 1.69
CA MET A 65 -11.66 -1.35 0.83
C MET A 65 -10.97 -2.37 -0.07
N SER A 66 -10.65 -1.96 -1.30
CA SER A 66 -9.63 -2.61 -2.10
C SER A 66 -8.60 -1.61 -2.60
N ALA A 67 -7.37 -2.05 -2.71
CA ALA A 67 -6.30 -1.31 -3.34
C ALA A 67 -5.66 -2.18 -4.41
N HIS A 68 -5.44 -1.59 -5.58
CA HIS A 68 -4.68 -2.20 -6.66
C HIS A 68 -3.63 -1.21 -7.09
N VAL A 69 -2.37 -1.53 -6.83
CA VAL A 69 -1.21 -0.69 -7.13
C VAL A 69 -0.23 -1.48 -7.96
N MET A 70 0.40 -0.82 -8.93
CA MET A 70 1.36 -1.45 -9.82
C MET A 70 2.55 -0.55 -10.13
N GLN A 71 3.69 -1.18 -10.35
CA GLN A 71 4.83 -0.60 -11.06
C GLN A 71 4.60 -0.76 -12.58
N PRO A 72 4.51 0.32 -13.37
CA PRO A 72 4.37 0.23 -14.81
C PRO A 72 5.53 -0.53 -15.48
N GLY A 73 5.26 -1.15 -16.63
CA GLY A 73 6.27 -1.84 -17.43
C GLY A 73 6.55 -3.28 -17.03
N ALA A 74 5.60 -3.96 -16.39
CA ALA A 74 5.68 -5.41 -16.22
C ALA A 74 5.84 -6.10 -17.58
N PRO A 75 6.76 -7.07 -17.73
CA PRO A 75 6.92 -7.82 -18.97
C PRO A 75 5.61 -8.54 -19.35
N PRO A 76 5.29 -8.66 -20.66
CA PRO A 76 4.16 -9.47 -21.09
C PRO A 76 4.42 -10.94 -20.75
N ILE A 77 3.35 -11.65 -20.39
CA ILE A 77 3.37 -13.10 -20.18
C ILE A 77 3.16 -13.76 -21.55
N ASP A 78 4.03 -14.69 -21.92
CA ASP A 78 3.95 -15.47 -23.16
C ASP A 78 2.89 -16.58 -23.03
N SER A 79 1.63 -16.16 -23.06
CA SER A 79 0.47 -17.04 -22.93
C SER A 79 -0.80 -16.36 -23.43
N PRO A 80 -1.77 -17.12 -23.93
CA PRO A 80 -3.08 -16.61 -24.32
C PRO A 80 -3.93 -16.12 -23.14
N SER A 81 -3.58 -16.43 -21.89
CA SER A 81 -4.26 -15.90 -20.71
C SER A 81 -3.28 -15.32 -19.68
N PRO A 82 -3.64 -14.23 -18.98
CA PRO A 82 -2.77 -13.58 -18.01
C PRO A 82 -2.55 -14.38 -16.73
N LEU A 83 -3.34 -15.45 -16.52
CA LEU A 83 -3.26 -16.31 -15.33
C LEU A 83 -2.65 -17.68 -15.64
N THR A 84 -2.32 -17.91 -16.91
CA THR A 84 -1.68 -19.14 -17.38
C THR A 84 -0.38 -18.71 -17.99
N GLY A 85 0.73 -19.37 -17.73
CA GLY A 85 2.03 -18.95 -18.26
C GLY A 85 3.16 -19.55 -17.45
N PRO A 86 4.41 -19.39 -17.90
CA PRO A 86 5.57 -19.85 -17.15
C PRO A 86 5.64 -19.21 -15.76
N ASP A 87 5.93 -20.00 -14.72
CA ASP A 87 5.92 -19.55 -13.32
C ASP A 87 6.87 -18.37 -13.07
N ASP A 88 8.00 -18.32 -13.75
CA ASP A 88 8.98 -17.22 -13.67
C ASP A 88 8.41 -15.90 -14.21
N GLN A 89 7.64 -15.97 -15.29
CA GLN A 89 6.96 -14.80 -15.87
C GLN A 89 5.80 -14.34 -14.99
N LEU A 90 5.00 -15.27 -14.47
CA LEU A 90 3.93 -14.96 -13.52
C LEU A 90 4.49 -14.34 -12.23
N ALA A 91 5.58 -14.89 -11.69
CA ALA A 91 6.24 -14.34 -10.51
C ALA A 91 6.83 -12.94 -10.79
N THR A 92 7.36 -12.71 -11.99
CA THR A 92 7.86 -11.38 -12.40
C THR A 92 6.71 -10.38 -12.50
N ALA A 93 5.61 -10.74 -13.16
CA ALA A 93 4.41 -9.90 -13.26
C ALA A 93 3.83 -9.59 -11.87
N MET A 94 3.78 -10.59 -10.97
CA MET A 94 3.29 -10.41 -9.60
C MET A 94 4.17 -9.43 -8.80
N ARG A 95 5.49 -9.44 -8.96
CA ARG A 95 6.40 -8.48 -8.29
C ARG A 95 6.17 -7.03 -8.71
N HIS A 96 5.54 -6.80 -9.86
CA HIS A 96 5.14 -5.47 -10.32
C HIS A 96 3.79 -5.03 -9.75
N ASN A 97 3.13 -5.84 -8.93
CA ASN A 97 1.78 -5.58 -8.46
C ASN A 97 1.65 -5.77 -6.95
N LEU A 98 0.84 -4.93 -6.34
CA LEU A 98 0.34 -5.09 -4.97
C LEU A 98 -1.17 -4.91 -5.04
N ALA A 99 -1.90 -5.97 -4.72
CA ALA A 99 -3.35 -5.94 -4.64
C ALA A 99 -3.81 -6.56 -3.33
N TYR A 100 -4.71 -5.88 -2.64
CA TYR A 100 -5.35 -6.40 -1.44
C TYR A 100 -6.75 -5.85 -1.30
N ALA A 101 -7.58 -6.55 -0.53
CA ALA A 101 -8.92 -6.12 -0.17
C ALA A 101 -9.23 -6.61 1.24
N GLY A 102 -10.00 -5.82 1.98
CA GLY A 102 -10.36 -6.14 3.35
C GLY A 102 -11.26 -5.09 3.97
N PHE A 103 -11.50 -5.24 5.27
CA PHE A 103 -12.17 -4.22 6.05
C PHE A 103 -11.20 -3.08 6.38
N TYR A 104 -11.72 -1.86 6.43
CA TYR A 104 -10.98 -0.71 6.92
C TYR A 104 -11.67 -0.09 8.13
N SER A 105 -10.87 0.44 9.04
CA SER A 105 -11.31 1.40 10.05
C SER A 105 -10.50 2.68 9.90
N LEU A 106 -11.11 3.80 10.33
CA LEU A 106 -10.45 5.08 10.41
C LEU A 106 -10.03 5.34 11.85
N GLU A 107 -8.84 5.89 12.00
CA GLU A 107 -8.40 6.51 13.23
C GLU A 107 -7.95 7.93 12.92
N ALA A 108 -8.34 8.87 13.77
CA ALA A 108 -7.87 10.24 13.70
C ALA A 108 -6.38 10.28 14.07
N VAL A 109 -5.59 10.99 13.29
CA VAL A 109 -4.22 11.37 13.65
C VAL A 109 -4.27 12.82 14.13
N ASP A 110 -3.62 13.13 15.26
CA ASP A 110 -3.52 14.44 15.92
C ASP A 110 -3.98 15.67 15.10
N CYS A 111 -4.96 16.43 15.64
CA CYS A 111 -5.45 17.78 15.31
C CYS A 111 -5.59 18.24 13.84
N ASP A 112 -5.17 17.45 12.86
CA ASP A 112 -5.11 17.77 11.44
C ASP A 112 -6.18 16.92 10.76
N GLU A 113 -7.39 17.49 10.71
CA GLU A 113 -8.67 16.83 10.39
C GLU A 113 -8.76 16.24 8.97
N GLU A 114 -7.69 16.40 8.17
CA GLU A 114 -7.58 15.93 6.79
C GLU A 114 -6.71 14.66 6.65
N ARG A 115 -6.13 14.15 7.75
CA ARG A 115 -5.30 12.94 7.74
C ARG A 115 -5.91 11.84 8.60
N PHE A 116 -6.15 10.70 7.97
CA PHE A 116 -6.63 9.50 8.65
C PHE A 116 -5.63 8.37 8.49
N LEU A 117 -5.45 7.59 9.55
CA LEU A 117 -4.81 6.28 9.40
C LEU A 117 -5.85 5.30 8.92
N LEU A 118 -5.58 4.71 7.77
CA LEU A 118 -6.23 3.49 7.37
C LEU A 118 -5.58 2.34 8.12
N LYS A 119 -6.34 1.71 9.01
CA LYS A 119 -5.96 0.41 9.54
C LYS A 119 -6.70 -0.67 8.76
N GLU A 120 -5.93 -1.45 8.03
CA GLU A 120 -6.39 -2.76 7.58
C GLU A 120 -6.61 -3.63 8.83
N GLY A 121 -7.74 -4.32 8.88
CA GLY A 121 -7.94 -5.38 9.87
C GLY A 121 -6.81 -6.38 9.70
N GLY A 122 -5.87 -6.40 10.65
CA GLY A 122 -4.55 -6.98 10.47
C GLY A 122 -4.59 -8.36 9.84
N VAL A 123 -4.00 -8.49 8.65
CA VAL A 123 -3.53 -9.79 8.18
C VAL A 123 -2.34 -10.13 9.07
N VAL A 124 -2.59 -10.90 10.11
CA VAL A 124 -1.52 -11.61 10.81
C VAL A 124 -0.99 -12.62 9.81
N TRP A 125 0.13 -12.28 9.18
CA TRP A 125 0.90 -13.25 8.41
C TRP A 125 1.57 -14.19 9.41
N GLU A 126 0.86 -15.24 9.83
CA GLU A 126 1.52 -16.39 10.46
C GLU A 126 2.20 -17.20 9.35
N GLY A 127 3.53 -17.17 9.34
CA GLY A 127 4.40 -17.98 8.51
C GLY A 127 5.66 -18.32 9.26
#